data_AF-A0A538U8Y4-F1
#
_entry.id   AF-A0A538U8Y4-F1
#
_cell.length_a   1.000
_cell.length_b   1.000
_cell.length_c   1.000
_cell.angle_alpha   90.00
_cell.angle_beta   90.00
_cell.angle_gamma   90.00
#
_symmetry.space_group_name_H-M   'P 1'
#
loop_
_entity.id
_entity.type
_entity.pdbx_description
1 polymer ?
#
loop_
_entity_poly.entity_id
_entity_poly.type
_entity_poly.pdbx_seq_one_letter_code
_entity_poly.pdbx_strand_id
1 'polypeptide(L)'
;MKRRVRETFERQISPERTCAFCSARIPAGHEVFGFGAKARPDADIERYRGAGIKITVGSLKRQVVAIVTGRDSPAARAGHDLYFAACSESCANALKAALEEDIKGGGLLPT
;
A
#
# COMPACT_ATOMS: atom_id res chain seq x y z
N MET A 1 -5.49 -30.43 26.15
CA MET A 1 -5.97 -29.93 24.85
C MET A 1 -6.37 -28.47 24.98
N LYS A 2 -5.53 -27.52 24.56
CA LYS A 2 -5.89 -26.10 24.43
C LYS A 2 -5.33 -25.64 23.09
N ARG A 3 -6.19 -25.56 22.08
CA ARG A 3 -5.83 -25.17 20.72
C ARG A 3 -5.35 -23.72 20.76
N ARG A 4 -4.02 -23.53 20.74
CA ARG A 4 -3.34 -22.26 20.51
C ARG A 4 -3.90 -21.70 19.20
N VAL A 5 -4.70 -20.65 19.29
CA VAL A 5 -5.28 -19.96 18.13
C VAL A 5 -4.12 -19.37 17.34
N ARG A 6 -3.76 -20.08 16.27
CA ARG A 6 -2.96 -19.69 15.11
C ARG A 6 -2.41 -18.27 15.18
N GLU A 7 -1.22 -18.18 15.76
CA GLU A 7 -0.21 -17.13 15.63
C GLU A 7 0.32 -17.10 14.17
N THR A 8 -0.61 -17.08 13.19
CA THR A 8 -0.34 -17.00 11.76
C THR A 8 -0.57 -15.57 11.28
N PHE A 9 -0.19 -14.58 12.09
CA PHE A 9 -0.15 -13.18 11.68
C PHE A 9 1.22 -12.90 11.04
N GLU A 10 1.36 -13.45 9.82
CA GLU A 10 2.07 -12.82 8.69
C GLU A 10 3.50 -12.29 8.93
N ARG A 11 4.39 -13.15 9.46
CA ARG A 11 5.84 -13.02 9.24
C ARG A 11 6.12 -12.80 7.73
N GLN A 12 6.75 -11.68 7.39
CA GLN A 12 7.47 -11.41 6.14
C GLN A 12 6.65 -11.25 4.83
N ILE A 13 5.70 -10.32 4.77
CA ILE A 13 5.58 -9.56 3.52
C ILE A 13 6.57 -8.42 3.67
N SER A 14 7.57 -8.32 2.79
CA SER A 14 8.38 -7.10 2.65
C SER A 14 7.58 -6.18 1.74
N PRO A 15 6.69 -5.31 2.26
CA PRO A 15 5.85 -4.49 1.39
C PRO A 15 6.72 -3.56 0.53
N GLU A 16 7.94 -3.23 0.97
CA GLU A 16 8.94 -2.50 0.18
C GLU A 16 9.50 -3.28 -1.02
N ARG A 17 9.31 -4.61 -1.08
CA ARG A 17 9.78 -5.49 -2.16
C ARG A 17 8.66 -6.32 -2.77
N THR A 18 7.42 -5.92 -2.59
CA THR A 18 6.28 -6.53 -3.25
C THR A 18 5.62 -5.46 -4.10
N CYS A 19 5.50 -5.73 -5.41
CA CYS A 19 4.79 -4.83 -6.30
C CYS A 19 3.32 -4.74 -5.85
N ALA A 20 2.89 -3.55 -5.46
CA ALA A 20 1.55 -3.25 -5.03
C ALA A 20 0.51 -3.55 -6.12
N PHE A 21 0.89 -3.47 -7.39
CA PHE A 21 0.00 -3.74 -8.52
C PHE A 21 -0.04 -5.22 -8.89
N CYS A 22 1.06 -5.85 -9.29
CA CYS A 22 1.05 -7.23 -9.79
C CYS A 22 1.31 -8.29 -8.71
N SER A 23 1.53 -7.87 -7.46
CA SER A 23 1.90 -8.74 -6.34
C SER A 23 3.19 -9.54 -6.53
N ALA A 24 3.96 -9.25 -7.60
CA ALA A 24 5.24 -9.88 -7.85
C ALA A 24 6.28 -9.39 -6.84
N ARG A 25 7.23 -10.28 -6.49
CA ARG A 25 8.38 -9.91 -5.67
C ARG A 25 9.36 -9.08 -6.51
N ILE A 26 9.77 -7.93 -5.99
CA ILE A 26 10.81 -7.09 -6.58
C ILE A 26 12.18 -7.64 -6.12
N PRO A 27 13.07 -8.02 -7.05
CA PRO A 27 14.41 -8.51 -6.69
C PRO A 27 15.23 -7.46 -5.93
N ALA A 28 16.17 -7.91 -5.11
CA ALA A 28 17.12 -6.99 -4.48
C ALA A 28 18.01 -6.34 -5.57
N GLY A 29 18.22 -5.03 -5.50
CA GLY A 29 19.01 -4.28 -6.49
C GLY A 29 18.27 -3.88 -7.76
N HIS A 30 16.98 -4.23 -7.89
CA HIS A 30 16.12 -3.67 -8.92
C HIS A 30 15.58 -2.30 -8.52
N GLU A 31 15.38 -1.44 -9.51
CA GLU A 31 14.71 -0.16 -9.34
C GLU A 31 13.27 -0.38 -8.85
N VAL A 32 12.89 0.37 -7.82
CA VAL A 32 11.55 0.35 -7.24
C VAL A 32 10.86 1.65 -7.63
N PHE A 33 9.77 1.53 -8.39
CA PHE A 33 8.94 2.66 -8.77
C PHE A 33 7.88 2.85 -7.71
N GLY A 34 8.06 3.83 -6.83
CA GLY A 34 7.07 4.09 -5.80
C GLY A 34 6.51 5.50 -5.84
N PHE A 35 5.26 5.61 -5.40
CA PHE A 35 4.54 6.87 -5.33
C PHE A 35 3.77 6.99 -4.02
N GLY A 36 3.65 8.22 -3.54
CA GLY A 36 2.88 8.55 -2.34
C GLY A 36 1.42 8.82 -2.67
N ALA A 37 0.53 8.44 -1.75
CA ALA A 37 -0.87 8.84 -1.77
C ALA A 37 -1.29 9.36 -0.40
N LYS A 38 -2.32 10.19 -0.38
CA LYS A 38 -2.96 10.66 0.84
C LYS A 38 -4.08 9.70 1.21
N ALA A 39 -4.25 9.42 2.49
CA ALA A 39 -5.40 8.63 2.95
C ALA A 39 -6.56 9.55 3.26
N ARG A 40 -7.80 9.05 3.16
CA ARG A 40 -8.96 9.85 3.57
C ARG A 40 -8.84 10.26 5.04
N PRO A 41 -9.32 11.46 5.41
CA PRO A 41 -9.25 11.92 6.81
C PRO A 41 -10.04 11.02 7.77
N ASP A 42 -11.05 10.32 7.26
CA ASP A 42 -11.87 9.32 7.96
C ASP A 42 -11.25 7.91 7.99
N ALA A 43 -10.10 7.68 7.33
CA ALA A 43 -9.45 6.38 7.33
C ALA A 43 -8.61 6.18 8.61
N ASP A 44 -8.92 5.13 9.38
CA ASP A 44 -8.16 4.74 10.57
C ASP A 44 -6.85 4.02 10.21
N ILE A 45 -5.87 4.80 9.76
CA ILE A 45 -4.53 4.33 9.35
C ILE A 45 -3.45 4.53 10.42
N GLU A 46 -3.74 5.30 11.48
CA GLU A 46 -2.80 5.60 12.57
C GLU A 46 -2.21 4.33 13.21
N ARG A 47 -3.06 3.32 13.44
CA ARG A 47 -2.67 2.04 14.04
C ARG A 47 -1.75 1.19 13.16
N TYR A 48 -1.59 1.55 11.89
CA TYR A 48 -0.81 0.79 10.91
C TYR A 48 0.46 1.53 10.45
N ARG A 49 0.79 2.68 11.04
CA ARG A 49 1.98 3.46 10.66
C ARG A 49 3.26 2.62 10.67
N GLY A 50 4.02 2.69 9.59
CA GLY A 50 5.24 1.90 9.39
C GLY A 50 4.99 0.45 8.98
N ALA A 51 3.74 0.02 8.81
CA ALA A 51 3.39 -1.32 8.38
C ALA A 51 2.86 -1.33 6.94
N GLY A 52 3.01 -2.49 6.30
CA GLY A 52 2.31 -2.81 5.06
C GLY A 52 0.88 -3.25 5.35
N ILE A 53 -0.10 -2.55 4.78
CA ILE A 53 -1.53 -2.91 4.82
C ILE A 53 -2.00 -3.34 3.44
N LYS A 54 -3.08 -4.13 3.40
CA LYS A 54 -3.81 -4.43 2.16
C LYS A 54 -5.01 -3.51 2.07
N ILE A 55 -5.11 -2.71 1.02
CA ILE A 55 -6.29 -1.87 0.74
C ILE A 55 -7.03 -2.45 -0.46
N THR A 56 -8.36 -2.40 -0.42
CA THR A 56 -9.19 -2.78 -1.57
C THR A 56 -9.29 -1.61 -2.52
N VAL A 57 -8.94 -1.81 -3.78
CA VAL A 57 -9.17 -0.84 -4.86
C VAL A 57 -10.38 -1.31 -5.63
N GLY A 58 -11.49 -0.58 -5.51
CA GLY A 58 -12.78 -0.91 -6.13
C GLY A 58 -12.70 -0.97 -7.66
N SER A 59 -11.99 -0.02 -8.28
CA SER A 59 -11.72 -0.03 -9.74
C SER A 59 -11.07 -1.35 -10.20
N LEU A 60 -10.15 -1.91 -9.41
CA LEU A 60 -9.46 -3.17 -9.74
C LEU A 60 -10.16 -4.42 -9.21
N LYS A 61 -11.22 -4.27 -8.39
CA LYS A 61 -11.89 -5.36 -7.65
C LYS A 61 -10.93 -6.31 -6.93
N ARG A 62 -9.80 -5.78 -6.45
CA ARG A 62 -8.75 -6.56 -5.78
C ARG A 62 -8.03 -5.75 -4.71
N GLN A 63 -7.28 -6.46 -3.89
CA GLN A 63 -6.46 -5.87 -2.85
C GLN A 63 -5.06 -5.55 -3.36
N VAL A 64 -4.54 -4.40 -2.96
CA VAL A 64 -3.17 -3.95 -3.25
C VAL A 64 -2.45 -3.68 -1.93
N VAL A 65 -1.13 -3.89 -1.93
CA VAL A 65 -0.30 -3.64 -0.75
C VAL A 65 0.10 -2.17 -0.72
N ALA A 66 -0.19 -1.49 0.38
CA ALA A 66 0.20 -0.11 0.67
C ALA A 66 1.07 -0.09 1.93
N ILE A 67 2.06 0.78 1.98
CA ILE A 67 2.88 1.03 3.17
C ILE A 67 2.36 2.30 3.83
N VAL A 68 1.92 2.22 5.08
CA VAL A 68 1.51 3.41 5.82
C VAL A 68 2.75 4.15 6.28
N THR A 69 2.84 5.44 5.98
CA THR A 69 4.01 6.23 6.31
C THR A 69 4.14 6.38 7.82
N GLY A 70 5.36 6.17 8.33
CA GLY A 70 5.68 6.40 9.73
C GLY A 70 5.58 7.89 10.07
N ARG A 71 5.19 8.23 11.31
CA ARG A 71 5.01 9.61 11.80
C ARG A 71 6.19 10.53 11.47
N ASP A 72 7.41 10.02 11.51
CA ASP A 72 8.65 10.78 11.28
C ASP A 72 9.31 10.51 9.92
N SER A 73 8.64 9.80 9.02
CA SER A 73 9.22 9.46 7.72
C SER A 73 9.27 10.69 6.78
N PRO A 74 10.24 10.74 5.84
CA PRO A 74 10.28 11.80 4.82
C PRO A 74 8.96 11.91 4.03
N ALA A 75 8.27 10.79 3.82
CA ALA A 75 6.98 10.74 3.15
C ALA A 75 5.85 11.40 3.97
N ALA A 76 5.83 11.22 5.29
CA ALA A 76 4.89 11.93 6.17
C ALA A 76 5.15 13.44 6.16
N ARG A 77 6.42 13.87 6.15
CA ARG A 77 6.79 15.29 6.02
C ARG A 77 6.40 15.89 4.67
N ALA A 78 6.34 15.08 3.62
CA ALA A 78 5.82 15.45 2.31
C ALA A 78 4.28 15.42 2.23
N GLY A 79 3.59 15.08 3.33
CA GLY A 79 2.13 15.03 3.38
C GLY A 79 1.52 13.78 2.75
N HIS A 80 2.29 12.70 2.62
CA HIS A 80 1.80 11.40 2.16
C HIS A 80 1.57 10.46 3.34
N ASP A 81 0.41 9.81 3.36
CA ASP A 81 0.01 8.86 4.38
C ASP A 81 0.28 7.41 3.97
N LEU A 82 0.30 7.17 2.66
CA LEU A 82 0.49 5.86 2.06
C LEU A 82 1.59 5.93 1.01
N TYR A 83 2.31 4.84 0.86
CA TYR A 83 3.33 4.64 -0.16
C TYR A 83 3.14 3.30 -0.84
N PHE A 84 3.24 3.28 -2.17
CA PHE A 84 3.13 2.06 -2.95
C PHE A 84 4.46 1.78 -3.64
N ALA A 85 4.90 0.53 -3.63
CA ALA A 85 6.08 0.08 -4.38
C ALA A 85 5.65 -0.69 -5.62
N ALA A 86 6.27 -0.47 -6.78
CA ALA A 86 6.00 -1.20 -8.00
C ALA A 86 7.30 -1.65 -8.68
N CYS A 87 7.23 -2.78 -9.39
CA CYS A 87 8.38 -3.36 -10.10
C CYS A 87 8.70 -2.66 -11.44
N SER A 88 7.81 -1.82 -11.95
CA SER A 88 7.98 -1.09 -13.22
C SER A 88 7.12 0.17 -13.24
N GLU A 89 7.49 1.15 -14.06
CA GLU A 89 6.68 2.35 -14.32
C GLU A 89 5.27 1.99 -14.80
N SER A 90 5.12 0.97 -15.63
CA SER A 90 3.81 0.51 -16.09
C SER A 90 2.93 0.04 -14.93
N CYS A 91 3.50 -0.69 -13.96
CA CYS A 91 2.77 -1.11 -12.76
C CYS A 91 2.41 0.08 -11.87
N ALA A 92 3.33 1.04 -11.71
CA ALA A 92 3.09 2.26 -10.95
C ALA A 92 1.97 3.10 -11.58
N ASN A 93 2.03 3.34 -12.88
CA ASN A 93 1.04 4.12 -13.63
C ASN A 93 -0.33 3.43 -13.66
N ALA A 94 -0.38 2.11 -13.85
CA ALA A 94 -1.63 1.36 -13.82
C ALA A 94 -2.28 1.37 -12.43
N LEU A 95 -1.48 1.26 -11.37
CA LEU A 95 -1.99 1.38 -10.00
C LEU A 95 -2.49 2.79 -9.72
N LYS A 96 -1.73 3.81 -10.12
CA LYS A 96 -2.11 5.22 -9.96
C LYS A 96 -3.43 5.52 -10.67
N ALA A 97 -3.56 5.14 -11.95
CA ALA A 97 -4.78 5.34 -12.71
C ALA A 97 -5.99 4.65 -12.06
N ALA A 98 -5.80 3.44 -11.55
CA ALA A 98 -6.87 2.72 -10.87
C ALA A 98 -7.25 3.34 -9.51
N LEU A 99 -6.26 3.85 -8.76
CA LEU A 99 -6.52 4.61 -7.54
C LEU A 99 -7.24 5.94 -7.85
N GLU A 100 -6.87 6.64 -8.92
CA GLU A 100 -7.56 7.85 -9.37
C GLU A 100 -9.01 7.59 -9.78
N GLU A 101 -9.28 6.45 -10.43
CA GLU A 101 -10.64 6.02 -10.74
C GLU A 101 -11.42 5.63 -9.49
N ASP A 102 -10.78 4.95 -8.54
CA ASP A 102 -11.36 4.61 -7.25
C ASP A 102 -11.74 5.88 -6.46
N ILE A 103 -10.86 6.88 -6.44
CA ILE A 103 -11.10 8.20 -5.83
C ILE A 103 -12.35 8.86 -6.43
N LYS A 104 -12.45 8.91 -7.77
CA LYS A 104 -13.63 9.46 -8.47
C LYS A 104 -14.91 8.69 -8.14
N GLY A 105 -14.80 7.39 -7.87
CA GLY A 105 -15.90 6.53 -7.43
C GLY A 105 -16.22 6.60 -5.92
N GLY A 106 -15.51 7.42 -5.14
CA GLY A 106 -15.71 7.55 -3.69
C GLY A 106 -14.87 6.60 -2.82
N GLY A 107 -13.78 6.08 -3.37
CA GLY A 107 -12.82 5.15 -2.77
C GLY A 107 -12.02 5.66 -1.58
N LEU A 108 -11.05 4.86 -1.13
CA LEU A 108 -10.37 5.00 0.17
C LEU A 108 -9.37 6.18 0.26
N LEU A 109 -9.09 6.87 -0.85
CA LEU A 109 -8.15 7.99 -0.93
C LEU A 109 -8.92 9.30 -1.20
N PRO A 110 -8.48 10.45 -0.68
CA PRO A 110 -9.14 11.72 -0.89
C PRO A 110 -8.67 12.34 -2.23
N THR A 111 -9.60 13.03 -2.91
CA THR A 111 -9.31 13.99 -3.99
C THR A 111 -8.47 15.16 -3.53
#